data_AF-A0A960T2C8-F1
#
_entry.id   AF-A0A960T2C8-F1
#
_cell.length_a   1.000
_cell.length_b   1.000
_cell.length_c   1.000
_cell.angle_alpha   90.00
_cell.angle_beta   90.00
_cell.angle_gamma   90.00
#
_symmetry.space_group_name_H-M   'P 1'
#
loop_
_entity.id
_entity.type
_entity.pdbx_description
1 polymer ?
#
loop_
_entity_poly.entity_id
_entity_poly.type
_entity_poly.pdbx_seq_one_letter_code
_entity_poly.pdbx_strand_id
1 'polypeptide(L)'
;MKCVNCGGALEGTMTFCPYCGVRQDIDLRQIHFRDMGTDVSQPCPSCETPLSVIEFDTTPPMRIERCGACNGMFFNPGELEALLDHQTNPLVWLDNVQLQQISSDFGFQHEVVYRKCPLCAERMGHVNFGGRSGVVLDRCGTHGVWVEGGELRRLTEWWRAGGKLIFQQNEADKTKKLFQERPKPVPPTGSIESPEPTDDWSWSRPEAAGLGAVLGALASMILD
;
A
#
# COMPACT_ATOMS: atom_id res chain seq x y z
N MET A 1 -4.25 23.10 -20.08
CA MET A 1 -4.24 21.81 -20.84
C MET A 1 -5.61 21.62 -21.49
N LYS A 2 -5.79 20.70 -22.47
CA LYS A 2 -7.12 20.42 -23.04
C LYS A 2 -7.66 19.11 -22.47
N CYS A 3 -8.97 19.07 -22.22
CA CYS A 3 -9.64 17.84 -21.81
C CYS A 3 -9.54 16.78 -22.92
N VAL A 4 -9.07 15.57 -22.60
CA VAL A 4 -8.95 14.48 -23.58
C VAL A 4 -10.30 13.97 -24.09
N ASN A 5 -11.38 14.21 -23.32
CA ASN A 5 -12.73 13.77 -23.68
C ASN A 5 -13.49 14.82 -24.52
N CYS A 6 -13.55 16.08 -24.07
CA CYS A 6 -14.37 17.12 -24.71
C CYS A 6 -13.57 18.25 -25.39
N GLY A 7 -12.24 18.26 -25.27
CA GLY A 7 -11.38 19.31 -25.83
C GLY A 7 -11.44 20.66 -25.10
N GLY A 8 -12.26 20.79 -24.06
CA GLY A 8 -12.40 22.01 -23.25
C GLY A 8 -11.07 22.47 -22.65
N ALA A 9 -10.86 23.79 -22.60
CA ALA A 9 -9.65 24.39 -22.05
C ALA A 9 -9.67 24.30 -20.52
N LEU A 10 -8.76 23.50 -19.96
CA LEU A 10 -8.57 23.33 -18.53
C LEU A 10 -7.51 24.30 -18.04
N GLU A 11 -7.87 25.08 -17.01
CA GLU A 11 -6.97 26.00 -16.32
C GLU A 11 -6.04 25.23 -15.38
N GLY A 12 -4.74 25.54 -15.42
CA GLY A 12 -3.75 25.04 -14.46
C GLY A 12 -3.71 23.51 -14.29
N THR A 13 -3.84 23.07 -13.02
CA THR A 13 -3.71 21.69 -12.53
C THR A 13 -5.06 20.96 -12.42
N MET A 14 -6.13 21.48 -13.03
CA MET A 14 -7.47 20.87 -12.96
C MET A 14 -7.47 19.41 -13.42
N THR A 15 -7.69 18.49 -12.46
CA THR A 15 -7.84 17.05 -12.70
C THR A 15 -9.28 16.66 -13.04
N PHE A 16 -10.21 17.61 -12.95
CA PHE A 16 -11.62 17.46 -13.33
C PHE A 16 -11.96 18.47 -14.41
N CYS A 17 -12.68 18.02 -15.45
CA CYS A 17 -13.15 18.91 -16.49
C CYS A 17 -14.48 19.56 -16.10
N PRO A 18 -14.56 20.90 -15.92
CA PRO A 18 -15.82 21.56 -15.56
C PRO A 18 -16.86 21.54 -16.68
N TYR A 19 -16.45 21.28 -17.92
CA TYR A 19 -17.34 21.27 -19.08
C TYR A 19 -18.05 19.93 -19.28
N CYS A 20 -17.37 18.81 -19.06
CA CYS A 20 -17.91 17.48 -19.36
C CYS A 20 -17.89 16.51 -18.17
N GLY A 21 -17.39 16.94 -17.01
CA GLY A 21 -17.37 16.13 -15.80
C GLY A 21 -16.33 15.00 -15.76
N VAL A 22 -15.54 14.80 -16.81
CA VAL A 22 -14.58 13.70 -16.88
C VAL A 22 -13.30 14.05 -16.13
N ARG A 23 -12.85 13.12 -15.28
CA ARG A 23 -11.55 13.18 -14.63
C ARG A 23 -10.44 12.98 -15.66
N GLN A 24 -9.48 13.90 -15.69
CA GLN A 24 -8.32 13.79 -16.55
C GLN A 24 -7.36 12.74 -16.00
N ASP A 25 -6.93 11.87 -16.89
CA ASP A 25 -5.91 10.90 -16.60
C ASP A 25 -4.52 11.55 -16.49
N ILE A 26 -3.62 10.88 -15.81
CA ILE A 26 -2.20 11.19 -15.85
C ILE A 26 -1.65 10.64 -17.15
N ASP A 27 -0.80 11.43 -17.81
CA ASP A 27 -0.10 10.94 -18.98
C ASP A 27 0.95 9.90 -18.58
N LEU A 28 0.53 8.64 -18.47
CA LEU A 28 1.41 7.51 -18.24
C LEU A 28 2.33 7.24 -19.45
N ARG A 29 2.21 7.95 -20.58
CA ARG A 29 3.06 7.71 -21.77
C ARG A 29 4.55 7.92 -21.53
N GLN A 30 4.92 8.58 -20.43
CA GLN A 30 6.31 8.69 -19.99
C GLN A 30 6.83 7.40 -19.33
N ILE A 31 5.97 6.41 -19.12
CA ILE A 31 6.27 5.12 -18.47
C ILE A 31 5.71 4.02 -19.35
N HIS A 32 6.58 3.22 -19.94
CA HIS A 32 6.14 2.06 -20.70
C HIS A 32 5.38 1.10 -19.77
N PHE A 33 4.14 0.79 -20.14
CA PHE A 33 3.33 -0.21 -19.43
C PHE A 33 2.71 -1.18 -20.43
N ARG A 34 2.43 -2.40 -19.95
CA ARG A 34 1.71 -3.44 -20.69
C ARG A 34 0.34 -3.63 -20.07
N ASP A 35 -0.68 -3.70 -20.91
CA ASP A 35 -2.02 -4.12 -20.48
C ASP A 35 -2.04 -5.64 -20.35
N MET A 36 -2.30 -6.13 -19.14
CA MET A 36 -2.36 -7.55 -18.81
C MET A 36 -3.79 -8.10 -18.90
N GLY A 37 -4.77 -7.26 -19.22
CA GLY A 37 -6.17 -7.61 -19.38
C GLY A 37 -7.04 -7.23 -18.17
N THR A 38 -8.34 -7.42 -18.36
CA THR A 38 -9.37 -7.10 -17.38
C THR A 38 -9.67 -8.29 -16.46
N ASP A 39 -9.66 -8.06 -15.15
CA ASP A 39 -10.12 -9.02 -14.15
C ASP A 39 -11.57 -8.72 -13.74
N VAL A 40 -12.49 -9.56 -14.21
CA VAL A 40 -13.93 -9.44 -13.91
C VAL A 40 -14.28 -9.71 -12.45
N SER A 41 -13.39 -10.31 -11.68
CA SER A 41 -13.61 -10.58 -10.26
C SER A 41 -13.35 -9.37 -9.36
N GLN A 42 -12.70 -8.32 -9.88
CA GLN A 42 -12.29 -7.14 -9.13
C GLN A 42 -13.05 -5.89 -9.62
N PRO A 43 -14.17 -5.52 -8.97
CA PRO A 43 -14.94 -4.35 -9.36
C PRO A 43 -14.26 -3.06 -8.89
N CYS A 44 -14.33 -2.02 -9.71
CA CYS A 44 -13.89 -0.68 -9.31
C CYS A 44 -14.71 -0.20 -8.10
N PRO A 45 -14.07 0.22 -6.99
CA PRO A 45 -14.77 0.74 -5.81
C PRO A 45 -15.55 2.05 -6.04
N SER A 46 -15.38 2.70 -7.19
CA SER A 46 -16.01 3.97 -7.52
C SER A 46 -17.13 3.87 -8.55
N CYS A 47 -17.04 2.96 -9.52
CA CYS A 47 -18.02 2.85 -10.60
C CYS A 47 -18.35 1.41 -10.99
N GLU A 48 -17.90 0.42 -10.21
CA GLU A 48 -18.16 -1.02 -10.35
C GLU A 48 -17.65 -1.66 -11.66
N THR A 49 -17.07 -0.88 -12.57
CA THR A 49 -16.43 -1.37 -13.78
C THR A 49 -15.28 -2.31 -13.42
N PRO A 50 -15.17 -3.50 -14.04
CA PRO A 50 -14.05 -4.39 -13.85
C PRO A 50 -12.70 -3.70 -14.03
N LEU A 51 -11.77 -3.95 -13.11
CA LEU A 51 -10.43 -3.38 -13.16
C LEU A 51 -9.57 -4.12 -14.18
N SER A 52 -8.69 -3.39 -14.85
CA SER A 52 -7.66 -3.96 -15.72
C SER A 52 -6.31 -3.88 -15.05
N VAL A 53 -5.51 -4.93 -15.19
CA VAL A 53 -4.16 -4.96 -14.62
C VAL A 53 -3.21 -4.35 -15.63
N ILE A 54 -2.50 -3.30 -15.22
CA ILE A 54 -1.40 -2.73 -16.00
C ILE A 54 -0.08 -3.09 -15.32
N GLU A 55 0.91 -3.49 -16.11
CA GLU A 55 2.25 -3.80 -15.63
C GLU A 55 3.22 -2.71 -16.10
N PHE A 56 3.87 -2.04 -15.16
CA PHE A 56 4.90 -1.05 -15.45
C PHE A 56 6.26 -1.70 -15.62
N ASP A 57 7.05 -1.19 -16.57
CA ASP A 57 8.41 -1.65 -16.83
C ASP A 57 9.41 -1.07 -15.80
N THR A 58 9.22 -1.47 -14.54
CA THR A 58 10.14 -1.18 -13.43
C THR A 58 10.96 -2.42 -13.09
N THR A 59 12.03 -2.27 -12.29
CA THR A 59 12.80 -3.41 -11.78
C THR A 59 12.66 -3.48 -10.25
N PRO A 60 11.88 -4.43 -9.69
CA PRO A 60 11.02 -5.42 -10.36
C PRO A 60 9.77 -4.81 -11.02
N PRO A 61 9.10 -5.52 -11.94
CA PRO A 61 7.89 -5.02 -12.59
C PRO A 61 6.76 -4.88 -11.57
N MET A 62 6.08 -3.75 -11.59
CA MET A 62 4.94 -3.46 -10.72
C MET A 62 3.64 -3.70 -11.47
N ARG A 63 2.66 -4.30 -10.81
CA ARG A 63 1.33 -4.58 -11.38
C ARG A 63 0.29 -3.82 -10.59
N ILE A 64 -0.46 -2.99 -11.28
CA ILE A 64 -1.42 -2.06 -10.67
C ILE A 64 -2.77 -2.30 -11.33
N GLU A 65 -3.81 -2.46 -10.52
CA GLU A 65 -5.18 -2.51 -11.02
C GLU A 65 -5.65 -1.10 -11.34
N ARG A 66 -6.23 -0.91 -12.51
CA ARG A 66 -6.65 0.38 -13.03
C ARG A 66 -8.05 0.30 -13.63
N CYS A 67 -8.90 1.25 -13.27
CA CYS A 67 -10.20 1.40 -13.88
C CYS A 67 -10.11 2.19 -15.20
N GLY A 68 -10.62 1.63 -16.30
CA GLY A 68 -10.70 2.33 -17.59
C GLY A 68 -11.78 3.41 -17.66
N ALA A 69 -12.74 3.44 -16.74
CA ALA A 69 -13.85 4.40 -16.75
C ALA A 69 -13.57 5.63 -15.88
N CYS A 70 -13.21 5.43 -14.61
CA CYS A 70 -12.96 6.53 -13.67
C CYS A 70 -11.48 6.91 -13.51
N ASN A 71 -10.56 6.14 -14.09
CA ASN A 71 -9.10 6.27 -13.96
C ASN A 71 -8.55 6.07 -12.53
N GLY A 72 -9.35 5.52 -11.61
CA GLY A 72 -8.87 5.12 -10.29
C GLY A 72 -7.92 3.92 -10.37
N MET A 73 -7.03 3.82 -9.39
CA MET A 73 -5.97 2.82 -9.33
C MET A 73 -5.88 2.18 -7.94
N PHE A 74 -5.64 0.87 -7.90
CA PHE A 74 -5.33 0.13 -6.68
C PHE A 74 -3.85 -0.23 -6.66
N PHE A 75 -3.20 -0.01 -5.53
CA PHE A 75 -1.79 -0.29 -5.32
C PHE A 75 -1.62 -1.26 -4.16
N ASN A 76 -0.79 -2.29 -4.36
CA ASN A 76 -0.33 -3.13 -3.26
C ASN A 76 0.57 -2.32 -2.31
N PRO A 77 0.84 -2.83 -1.09
CA PRO A 77 1.57 -2.07 -0.09
C PRO A 77 2.98 -1.75 -0.60
N GLY A 78 3.33 -0.46 -0.66
CA GLY A 78 4.64 0.03 -1.12
C GLY A 78 4.74 0.36 -2.62
N GLU A 79 3.77 -0.06 -3.46
CA GLU A 79 3.84 0.19 -4.91
C GLU A 79 3.59 1.66 -5.28
N LEU A 80 2.71 2.35 -4.53
CA LEU A 80 2.44 3.77 -4.75
C LEU A 80 3.72 4.59 -4.52
N GLU A 81 4.40 4.35 -3.41
CA GLU A 81 5.66 5.00 -3.07
C GLU A 81 6.76 4.69 -4.09
N ALA A 82 6.87 3.42 -4.52
CA ALA A 82 7.83 3.01 -5.54
C ALA A 82 7.56 3.69 -6.90
N LEU A 83 6.29 3.81 -7.31
CA LEU A 83 5.91 4.53 -8.52
C LEU A 83 6.25 6.01 -8.42
N LEU A 84 5.94 6.66 -7.29
CA LEU A 84 6.28 8.07 -7.05
C LEU A 84 7.80 8.28 -7.09
N ASP A 85 8.58 7.37 -6.53
CA ASP A 85 10.04 7.41 -6.62
C ASP A 85 10.56 7.24 -8.05
N HIS A 86 9.97 6.35 -8.85
CA HIS A 86 10.34 6.19 -10.25
C HIS A 86 9.98 7.41 -11.12
N GLN A 87 8.89 8.10 -10.81
CA GLN A 87 8.40 9.27 -11.55
C GLN A 87 9.11 10.59 -11.19
N THR A 88 9.95 10.60 -10.16
CA THR A 88 10.56 11.82 -9.63
C THR A 88 12.07 11.73 -9.62
N ASN A 89 12.75 12.81 -10.03
CA ASN A 89 14.21 12.86 -9.98
C ASN A 89 14.65 12.87 -8.50
N PRO A 90 15.65 12.06 -8.09
CA PRO A 90 16.12 12.01 -6.70
C PRO A 90 16.67 13.35 -6.16
N LEU A 91 17.05 14.30 -7.03
CA LEU A 91 17.50 15.64 -6.62
C LEU A 91 16.30 16.59 -6.46
N VAL A 92 15.66 16.54 -5.30
CA VAL A 92 14.55 17.44 -4.95
C VAL A 92 14.99 18.44 -3.89
N TRP A 93 14.74 19.73 -4.13
CA TRP A 93 14.86 20.79 -3.14
C TRP A 93 13.55 20.90 -2.36
N LEU A 94 13.63 20.92 -1.03
CA LEU A 94 12.46 21.01 -0.16
C LEU A 94 11.91 22.46 -0.17
N ASP A 95 10.83 22.70 -0.91
CA ASP A 95 10.13 23.98 -0.91
C ASP A 95 8.84 23.89 -0.08
N ASN A 96 8.92 24.29 1.18
CA ASN A 96 7.79 24.25 2.10
C ASN A 96 6.63 25.17 1.69
N VAL A 97 6.90 26.28 0.99
CA VAL A 97 5.86 27.21 0.54
C VAL A 97 5.10 26.59 -0.62
N GLN A 98 5.83 26.02 -1.59
CA GLN A 98 5.22 25.30 -2.71
C GLN A 98 4.42 24.08 -2.22
N LEU A 99 4.92 23.32 -1.25
CA LEU A 99 4.19 22.19 -0.65
C LEU A 99 2.88 22.62 0.02
N GLN A 100 2.89 23.74 0.74
CA GLN A 100 1.67 24.29 1.36
C GLN A 100 0.68 24.82 0.32
N GLN A 101 1.17 25.48 -0.74
CA GLN A 101 0.33 25.94 -1.85
C GLN A 101 -0.31 24.76 -2.58
N ILE A 102 0.46 23.74 -2.96
CA ILE A 102 -0.05 22.50 -3.56
C ILE A 102 -1.15 21.89 -2.66
N SER A 103 -0.88 21.73 -1.37
CA SER A 103 -1.86 21.18 -0.41
C SER A 103 -3.14 22.03 -0.29
N SER A 104 -3.00 23.37 -0.28
CA SER A 104 -4.12 24.31 -0.11
C SER A 104 -4.95 24.51 -1.38
N ASP A 105 -4.30 24.56 -2.54
CA ASP A 105 -4.93 24.65 -3.86
C ASP A 105 -5.82 23.43 -4.12
N PHE A 106 -5.47 22.29 -3.53
CA PHE A 106 -6.26 21.06 -3.57
C PHE A 106 -7.36 20.99 -2.51
N GLY A 107 -7.71 22.13 -1.89
CA GLY A 107 -8.68 22.29 -0.81
C GLY A 107 -9.86 21.32 -0.81
N PHE A 108 -10.10 20.74 0.37
CA PHE A 108 -11.01 19.65 0.68
C PHE A 108 -12.47 19.93 0.31
N GLN A 109 -12.86 19.58 -0.92
CA GLN A 109 -14.25 19.46 -1.34
C GLN A 109 -14.47 18.05 -1.90
N HIS A 110 -14.36 17.05 -1.04
CA HIS A 110 -14.77 15.68 -1.36
C HIS A 110 -15.93 15.30 -0.45
N GLU A 111 -17.02 14.84 -1.07
CA GLU A 111 -18.03 14.07 -0.36
C GLU A 111 -17.35 12.83 0.24
N VAL A 112 -17.52 12.60 1.55
CA VAL A 112 -16.90 11.47 2.23
C VAL A 112 -17.66 10.20 1.84
N VAL A 113 -17.15 9.49 0.84
CA VAL A 113 -17.72 8.23 0.36
C VAL A 113 -16.80 7.09 0.77
N TYR A 114 -17.27 6.24 1.69
CA TYR A 114 -16.54 5.05 2.09
C TYR A 114 -16.64 3.96 1.03
N ARG A 115 -15.49 3.50 0.55
CA ARG A 115 -15.38 2.48 -0.49
C ARG A 115 -15.09 1.09 0.08
N LYS A 116 -15.42 0.06 -0.69
CA LYS A 116 -15.06 -1.34 -0.38
C LYS A 116 -13.77 -1.73 -1.10
N CYS A 117 -12.91 -2.48 -0.44
CA CYS A 117 -11.70 -3.02 -1.04
C CYS A 117 -12.06 -3.97 -2.20
N PRO A 118 -11.43 -3.85 -3.39
CA PRO A 118 -11.72 -4.72 -4.52
C PRO A 118 -11.31 -6.18 -4.29
N LEU A 119 -10.43 -6.46 -3.32
CA LEU A 119 -9.95 -7.82 -3.02
C LEU A 119 -10.75 -8.52 -1.91
N CYS A 120 -11.07 -7.84 -0.81
CA CYS A 120 -11.78 -8.46 0.34
C CYS A 120 -13.17 -7.91 0.63
N ALA A 121 -13.63 -6.91 -0.11
CA ALA A 121 -14.90 -6.22 0.09
C ALA A 121 -15.10 -5.53 1.46
N GLU A 122 -14.09 -5.52 2.33
CA GLU A 122 -14.10 -4.75 3.57
C GLU A 122 -14.06 -3.24 3.31
N ARG A 123 -14.65 -2.47 4.22
CA ARG A 123 -14.65 -1.00 4.14
C ARG A 123 -13.23 -0.46 4.29
N MET A 124 -12.78 0.34 3.32
CA MET A 124 -11.51 1.04 3.38
C MET A 124 -11.60 2.28 4.28
N GLY A 125 -10.51 2.59 4.98
CA GLY A 125 -10.39 3.79 5.80
C GLY A 125 -9.72 4.93 5.04
N HIS A 126 -10.13 6.16 5.28
CA HIS A 126 -9.52 7.32 4.65
C HIS A 126 -8.20 7.71 5.34
N VAL A 127 -7.17 7.99 4.56
CA VAL A 127 -5.87 8.48 5.03
C VAL A 127 -5.37 9.62 4.17
N ASN A 128 -5.01 10.75 4.79
CA ASN A 128 -4.29 11.81 4.07
C ASN A 128 -2.85 11.34 3.81
N PHE A 129 -2.50 11.17 2.55
CA PHE A 129 -1.18 10.66 2.17
C PHE A 129 -0.07 11.59 2.68
N GLY A 130 0.95 11.01 3.32
CA GLY A 130 2.01 11.78 3.99
C GLY A 130 1.54 12.71 5.11
N GLY A 131 0.27 12.62 5.54
CA GLY A 131 -0.33 13.42 6.61
C GLY A 131 -0.64 14.87 6.24
N ARG A 132 -0.16 15.38 5.10
CA ARG A 132 -0.35 16.78 4.68
C ARG A 132 -0.36 17.02 3.17
N SER A 133 -0.40 15.97 2.35
CA SER A 133 -0.47 16.15 0.88
C SER A 133 -1.77 16.79 0.42
N GLY A 134 -2.83 16.68 1.24
CA GLY A 134 -4.19 17.11 0.85
C GLY A 134 -4.91 16.08 -0.01
N VAL A 135 -4.25 14.97 -0.35
CA VAL A 135 -4.81 13.84 -1.10
C VAL A 135 -5.25 12.77 -0.11
N VAL A 136 -6.53 12.39 -0.15
CA VAL A 136 -7.13 11.40 0.74
C VAL A 136 -7.26 10.08 0.01
N LEU A 137 -6.54 9.08 0.47
CA LEU A 137 -6.57 7.73 -0.09
C LEU A 137 -7.51 6.83 0.71
N ASP A 138 -8.08 5.85 0.02
CA ASP A 138 -8.83 4.77 0.64
C ASP A 138 -7.90 3.59 0.91
N ARG A 139 -7.63 3.29 2.18
CA ARG A 139 -6.71 2.23 2.59
C ARG A 139 -7.46 1.01 3.12
N CYS A 140 -7.16 -0.16 2.56
CA CYS A 140 -7.50 -1.45 3.16
C CYS A 140 -6.45 -1.81 4.23
N GLY A 141 -6.89 -2.43 5.34
CA GLY A 141 -5.99 -2.86 6.41
C GLY A 141 -5.01 -3.95 5.99
N THR A 142 -5.37 -4.76 4.98
CA THR A 142 -4.64 -5.97 4.57
C THR A 142 -4.02 -5.85 3.19
N HIS A 143 -4.73 -5.27 2.22
CA HIS A 143 -4.40 -5.43 0.80
C HIS A 143 -3.63 -4.28 0.18
N GLY A 144 -4.04 -3.03 0.41
CA GLY A 144 -3.49 -1.93 -0.39
C GLY A 144 -4.24 -0.62 -0.25
N VAL A 145 -3.96 0.30 -1.17
CA VAL A 145 -4.56 1.63 -1.22
C VAL A 145 -5.21 1.88 -2.57
N TRP A 146 -6.36 2.51 -2.54
CA TRP A 146 -7.07 3.03 -3.70
C TRP A 146 -6.84 4.53 -3.83
N VAL A 147 -6.45 4.94 -5.02
CA VAL A 147 -6.18 6.32 -5.42
C VAL A 147 -7.24 6.72 -6.44
N GLU A 148 -7.96 7.82 -6.19
CA GLU A 148 -9.00 8.27 -7.12
C GLU A 148 -8.41 8.78 -8.43
N GLY A 149 -9.24 8.77 -9.48
CA GLY A 149 -8.87 9.31 -10.78
C GLY A 149 -8.36 10.75 -10.68
N GLY A 150 -7.14 10.96 -11.16
CA GLY A 150 -6.45 12.26 -11.17
C GLY A 150 -5.70 12.61 -9.88
N GLU A 151 -5.89 11.89 -8.77
CA GLU A 151 -5.19 12.18 -7.51
C GLU A 151 -3.71 11.79 -7.55
N LEU A 152 -3.35 10.74 -8.29
CA LEU A 152 -1.96 10.33 -8.46
C LEU A 152 -1.11 11.48 -9.04
N ARG A 153 -1.68 12.36 -9.88
CA ARG A 153 -0.98 13.54 -10.42
C ARG A 153 -0.56 14.48 -9.29
N ARG A 154 -1.49 14.74 -8.37
CA ARG A 154 -1.30 15.61 -7.21
C ARG A 154 -0.24 15.03 -6.29
N LEU A 155 -0.27 13.71 -6.08
CA LEU A 155 0.76 13.01 -5.34
C LEU A 155 2.13 13.15 -5.99
N THR A 156 2.24 12.97 -7.31
CA THR A 156 3.51 13.15 -8.03
C THR A 156 4.01 14.59 -7.92
N GLU A 157 3.16 15.60 -8.07
CA GLU A 157 3.52 17.02 -7.90
C GLU A 157 4.00 17.32 -6.46
N TRP A 158 3.27 16.85 -5.45
CA TRP A 158 3.64 16.99 -4.05
C TRP A 158 4.94 16.26 -3.70
N TRP A 159 5.14 15.05 -4.22
CA TRP A 159 6.36 14.26 -4.03
C TRP A 159 7.57 14.97 -4.64
N ARG A 160 7.44 15.52 -5.86
CA ARG A 160 8.47 16.33 -6.54
C ARG A 160 8.83 17.61 -5.82
N ALA A 161 7.91 18.20 -5.04
CA ALA A 161 8.18 19.40 -4.25
C ALA A 161 8.85 19.10 -2.89
N GLY A 162 9.17 17.83 -2.61
CA GLY A 162 9.85 17.39 -1.38
C GLY A 162 8.92 16.69 -0.39
N GLY A 163 7.68 16.36 -0.78
CA GLY A 163 6.73 15.58 -0.02
C GLY A 163 7.29 14.26 0.51
N LYS A 164 8.21 13.64 -0.22
CA LYS A 164 8.90 12.40 0.18
C LYS A 164 9.52 12.49 1.59
N LEU A 165 10.27 13.56 1.87
CA LEU A 165 10.96 13.71 3.15
C LEU A 165 9.96 13.79 4.32
N ILE A 166 8.85 14.46 4.08
CA ILE A 166 7.75 14.61 5.02
C ILE A 166 7.11 13.26 5.31
N PHE A 167 6.78 12.53 4.25
CA PHE A 167 6.18 11.21 4.34
C PHE A 167 7.06 10.28 5.18
N GLN A 168 8.36 10.23 4.87
CA GLN A 168 9.34 9.41 5.60
C GLN A 168 9.45 9.79 7.08
N GLN A 169 9.48 11.10 7.40
CA GLN A 169 9.50 11.57 8.79
C GLN A 169 8.23 11.14 9.55
N ASN A 170 7.06 11.32 8.94
CA ASN A 170 5.79 10.96 9.55
C ASN A 170 5.65 9.45 9.78
N GLU A 171 6.08 8.62 8.84
CA GLU A 171 6.09 7.15 9.00
C GLU A 171 7.08 6.71 10.09
N ALA A 172 8.26 7.33 10.17
CA ALA A 172 9.23 7.06 11.22
C ALA A 172 8.67 7.43 12.61
N ASP A 173 7.97 8.56 12.72
CA ASP A 173 7.38 9.01 13.98
C ASP A 173 6.17 8.16 14.41
N LYS A 174 5.32 7.72 13.47
CA LYS A 174 4.27 6.72 13.74
C LYS A 174 4.87 5.43 14.28
N THR A 175 5.93 4.95 13.65
CA THR A 175 6.65 3.74 14.06
C THR A 175 7.21 3.89 15.48
N LYS A 176 7.88 5.00 15.79
CA LYS A 176 8.38 5.29 17.14
C LYS A 176 7.28 5.30 18.19
N LYS A 177 6.15 5.97 17.92
CA LYS A 177 5.00 6.03 18.85
C LYS A 177 4.44 4.65 19.14
N LEU A 178 4.26 3.81 18.12
CA LEU A 178 3.83 2.42 18.29
C LEU A 178 4.77 1.61 19.19
N PHE A 179 6.09 1.81 19.08
CA PHE A 179 7.06 1.15 19.96
C PHE A 179 7.06 1.71 21.40
N GLN A 180 6.78 3.00 21.58
CA GLN A 180 6.73 3.66 22.89
C GLN A 180 5.44 3.37 23.66
N GLU A 181 4.31 3.20 22.96
CA GLU A 181 2.98 2.95 23.54
C GLU A 181 2.72 1.47 23.84
N ARG A 182 3.60 0.56 23.39
CA ARG A 182 3.54 -0.84 23.83
C ARG A 182 3.66 -0.88 25.36
N PRO A 183 2.66 -1.42 26.08
CA PRO A 183 2.72 -1.48 27.53
C PRO A 183 4.02 -2.19 27.93
N LYS A 184 4.77 -1.59 28.86
CA LYS A 184 5.93 -2.25 29.46
C LYS A 184 5.49 -3.64 29.91
N PRO A 185 6.30 -4.70 29.68
CA PRO A 185 6.00 -6.01 30.23
C PRO A 185 5.70 -5.84 31.71
N VAL A 186 4.46 -6.10 32.11
CA VAL A 186 4.11 -6.09 33.53
C VAL A 186 4.91 -7.26 34.10
N PRO A 187 5.82 -7.03 35.09
CA PRO A 187 6.47 -8.15 35.74
C PRO A 187 5.37 -9.09 36.26
N PRO A 188 5.50 -10.41 36.09
CA PRO A 188 4.45 -11.34 36.50
C PRO A 188 4.11 -11.08 37.97
N THR A 189 2.89 -10.61 38.23
CA THR A 189 2.41 -10.25 39.58
C THR A 189 1.95 -11.47 40.38
N GLY A 190 2.19 -12.68 39.87
CA GLY A 190 1.97 -13.91 40.60
C GLY A 190 3.22 -14.28 41.37
N SER A 191 3.11 -14.37 42.71
CA SER A 191 3.93 -15.32 43.45
C SER A 191 3.56 -16.71 42.94
N ILE A 192 4.29 -17.20 41.94
CA ILE A 192 4.41 -18.64 41.74
C ILE A 192 5.18 -19.09 42.96
N GLU A 193 4.47 -19.52 44.01
CA GLU A 193 5.08 -20.43 44.97
C GLU A 193 5.65 -21.57 44.13
N SER A 194 6.98 -21.69 44.15
CA SER A 194 7.62 -22.81 43.48
C SER A 194 6.98 -24.06 44.06
N PRO A 195 6.40 -24.95 43.22
CA PRO A 195 5.86 -26.20 43.74
C PRO A 195 6.96 -26.88 44.55
N GLU A 196 6.61 -27.34 45.76
CA GLU A 196 7.55 -28.10 46.58
C GLU A 196 8.11 -29.25 45.74
N PRO A 197 9.42 -29.54 45.82
CA PRO A 197 10.01 -30.60 45.04
C PRO A 197 9.38 -31.92 45.48
N THR A 198 8.43 -32.41 44.69
CA THR A 198 7.93 -33.78 44.84
C THR A 198 8.91 -34.70 44.11
N ASP A 199 9.50 -35.64 44.86
CA ASP A 199 10.40 -36.69 44.36
C ASP A 199 9.68 -37.74 43.47
N ASP A 200 8.76 -37.32 42.59
CA ASP A 200 8.11 -38.19 41.62
C ASP A 200 8.56 -37.82 40.21
N TRP A 201 9.79 -38.23 39.90
CA TRP A 201 10.34 -38.19 38.54
C TRP A 201 10.17 -39.54 37.84
N SER A 202 8.97 -40.12 37.89
CA SER A 202 8.64 -41.33 37.14
C SER A 202 8.27 -41.01 35.68
N TRP A 203 9.27 -40.66 34.87
CA TRP A 203 9.10 -40.74 33.41
C TRP A 203 8.90 -42.20 33.02
N SER A 204 7.66 -42.58 32.74
CA SER A 204 7.34 -43.90 32.20
C SER A 204 8.01 -44.03 30.83
N ARG A 205 9.08 -44.81 30.74
CA ARG A 205 9.64 -45.29 29.48
C ARG A 205 8.55 -46.10 28.76
N PRO A 206 8.27 -45.86 27.47
CA PRO A 206 7.42 -46.78 26.73
C PRO A 206 8.08 -48.17 26.69
N GLU A 207 7.31 -49.20 27.02
CA GLU A 207 7.76 -50.59 27.10
C GLU A 207 8.23 -51.09 25.74
N ALA A 208 9.50 -51.50 25.68
CA ALA A 208 10.08 -52.19 24.54
C ALA A 208 9.65 -53.65 24.55
N ALA A 209 8.63 -53.99 23.74
CA ALA A 209 8.36 -55.36 23.33
C ALA A 209 8.28 -55.41 21.80
N GLY A 210 9.36 -55.89 21.17
CA GLY A 210 9.38 -56.14 19.72
C GLY A 210 10.75 -55.94 19.07
N LEU A 211 11.75 -56.74 19.44
CA LEU A 211 12.99 -56.89 18.67
C LEU A 211 12.67 -57.64 17.36
N GLY A 212 12.78 -56.97 16.21
CA GLY A 212 12.76 -57.63 14.91
C GLY A 212 12.69 -56.67 13.72
N ALA A 213 13.85 -56.43 13.09
CA ALA A 213 14.06 -55.75 11.80
C ALA A 213 13.85 -54.21 11.85
N VAL A 214 14.77 -53.34 11.41
CA VAL A 214 15.73 -53.41 10.30
C VAL A 214 16.91 -52.48 10.64
N LEU A 215 18.11 -53.03 10.86
CA LEU A 215 19.35 -52.27 10.68
C LEU A 215 19.83 -52.55 9.25
N GLY A 216 19.78 -51.55 8.39
CA GLY A 216 20.27 -51.69 7.02
C GLY A 216 20.22 -50.38 6.25
N ALA A 217 21.41 -49.80 6.07
CA ALA A 217 21.75 -48.68 5.19
C ALA A 217 21.39 -47.28 5.71
N LEU A 218 22.42 -46.53 6.10
CA LEU A 218 22.89 -45.35 5.38
C LEU A 218 24.22 -44.89 5.99
N ALA A 219 25.30 -45.58 5.61
CA ALA A 219 26.67 -45.11 5.80
C ALA A 219 27.50 -45.50 4.57
N SER A 220 27.38 -44.71 3.50
CA SER A 220 28.44 -44.48 2.52
C SER A 220 28.03 -43.33 1.61
N MET A 221 29.04 -42.54 1.23
CA MET A 221 29.05 -41.49 0.20
C MET A 221 28.89 -40.04 0.67
N ILE A 222 29.90 -39.58 1.43
CA ILE A 222 30.65 -38.38 1.03
C ILE A 222 32.00 -38.88 0.51
N LEU A 223 32.18 -38.79 -0.81
CA LEU A 223 33.40 -38.68 -1.63
C LEU A 223 33.05 -39.20 -3.03
N ASP A 224 32.43 -38.34 -3.83
CA ASP A 224 32.95 -37.86 -5.13
C ASP A 224 32.10 -36.67 -5.60
#